data_AF-A0A522A2Z3-F1
#
_entry.id   AF-A0A522A2Z3-F1
#
_cell.length_a   1.000
_cell.length_b   1.000
_cell.length_c   1.000
_cell.angle_alpha   90.00
_cell.angle_beta   90.00
_cell.angle_gamma   90.00
#
_symmetry.space_group_name_H-M   'P 1'
#
loop_
_entity.id
_entity.type
_entity.pdbx_description
1 polymer ?
#
loop_
_entity_poly.entity_id
_entity_poly.type
_entity_poly.pdbx_seq_one_letter_code
_entity_poly.pdbx_strand_id
1 'polypeptide(L)'
;MPIHLLWDYLHILVFALWLGTDVGALAALDMARNPNRNFEARMALTKLGMSLNTFPRVCLALTLPVGLQLTSALDLYPISDELMAVSWALAIYWLVTIVVMKRKEGTVLATNLGRLRLVSHVTVGLILVVIGLNSLATGAPLEEPWYAVKLLLFGLVFWTEIAVALCLHPFRVPFMEIGQHGTSPEREEAVNRAVNNTLAASVILYVLIAVIAFVGKVKPF
;
A
#
# COMPACT_ATOMS: atom_id res chain seq x y z
N MET A 1 4.22 -12.39 28.95
CA MET A 1 3.16 -11.69 28.19
C MET A 1 2.58 -12.68 27.19
N PRO A 2 1.26 -12.85 27.10
CA PRO A 2 0.66 -13.69 26.07
C PRO A 2 1.12 -13.29 24.67
N ILE A 3 1.47 -14.27 23.83
CA ILE A 3 2.05 -14.03 22.50
C ILE A 3 1.11 -13.24 21.58
N HIS A 4 -0.21 -13.39 21.75
CA HIS A 4 -1.20 -12.62 20.99
C HIS A 4 -1.12 -11.11 21.25
N LEU A 5 -0.75 -10.66 22.46
CA LEU A 5 -0.61 -9.23 22.76
C LEU A 5 0.58 -8.61 22.01
N LEU A 6 1.65 -9.38 21.80
CA LEU A 6 2.79 -8.92 21.01
C LEU A 6 2.38 -8.72 19.55
N TRP A 7 1.69 -9.71 18.98
CA TRP A 7 1.26 -9.66 17.59
C TRP A 7 0.18 -8.60 17.35
N ASP A 8 -0.72 -8.38 18.31
CA ASP A 8 -1.70 -7.29 18.25
C ASP A 8 -1.00 -5.92 18.25
N TYR A 9 -0.05 -5.72 19.18
CA TYR A 9 0.75 -4.51 19.21
C TYR A 9 1.55 -4.28 17.92
N LEU A 10 2.23 -5.31 17.40
CA LEU A 10 2.96 -5.22 16.13
C LEU A 10 2.03 -4.91 14.95
N HIS A 11 0.84 -5.52 14.90
CA HIS A 11 -0.16 -5.25 13.88
C HIS A 11 -0.63 -3.79 13.93
N ILE A 12 -0.87 -3.26 15.13
CA ILE A 12 -1.24 -1.84 15.33
C ILE A 12 -0.09 -0.93 14.90
N LEU A 13 1.16 -1.24 15.26
CA LEU A 13 2.32 -0.45 14.86
C LEU A 13 2.50 -0.40 13.35
N VAL A 14 2.38 -1.54 12.66
CA VAL A 14 2.46 -1.61 11.20
C VAL A 14 1.37 -0.74 10.56
N PHE A 15 0.15 -0.80 11.06
CA PHE A 15 -0.96 0.03 10.58
C PHE A 15 -0.71 1.54 10.82
N ALA A 16 -0.30 1.93 12.03
CA ALA A 16 -0.07 3.31 12.38
C ALA A 16 1.09 3.93 11.58
N LEU A 17 2.19 3.18 11.42
CA LEU A 17 3.33 3.59 10.62
C LEU A 17 2.95 3.75 9.15
N TRP A 18 2.19 2.80 8.60
CA TRP A 18 1.69 2.88 7.22
C TRP A 18 0.89 4.17 7.01
N LEU A 19 -0.21 4.35 7.75
CA LEU A 19 -1.13 5.47 7.53
C LEU A 19 -0.44 6.83 7.72
N GLY A 20 0.33 6.99 8.80
CA GLY A 20 1.00 8.25 9.10
C GLY A 20 2.03 8.64 8.04
N THR A 21 2.83 7.69 7.56
CA THR A 21 3.86 7.98 6.55
C THR A 21 3.27 8.17 5.15
N ASP A 22 2.17 7.50 4.82
CA ASP A 22 1.50 7.68 3.53
C ASP A 22 0.84 9.06 3.42
N VAL A 23 0.16 9.51 4.48
CA VAL A 23 -0.40 10.87 4.54
C VAL A 23 0.69 11.92 4.40
N GLY A 24 1.84 11.72 5.05
CA GLY A 24 3.01 12.59 4.90
C GLY A 24 3.55 12.61 3.46
N ALA A 25 3.58 11.46 2.78
CA ALA A 25 4.01 11.36 1.40
C ALA A 25 3.09 12.13 0.44
N LEU A 26 1.77 12.03 0.64
CA LEU A 26 0.79 12.78 -0.15
C LEU A 26 0.81 14.27 0.14
N ALA A 27 0.97 14.68 1.40
CA ALA A 27 1.13 16.09 1.75
C ALA A 27 2.35 16.69 1.03
N ALA A 28 3.46 15.97 1.00
CA ALA A 28 4.65 16.40 0.25
C ALA A 28 4.38 16.51 -1.26
N LEU A 29 3.65 15.55 -1.85
CA LEU A 29 3.26 15.59 -3.27
C LEU A 29 2.33 16.77 -3.57
N ASP A 30 1.34 17.01 -2.72
CA ASP A 30 0.41 18.15 -2.82
C ASP A 30 1.16 19.49 -2.75
N MET A 31 2.12 19.61 -1.83
CA MET A 31 2.95 20.81 -1.75
C MET A 31 3.87 20.98 -2.97
N ALA A 32 4.34 19.88 -3.58
CA ALA A 32 5.24 19.89 -4.72
C ALA A 32 4.59 20.38 -6.03
N ARG A 33 3.26 20.31 -6.16
CA ARG A 33 2.56 20.78 -7.35
C ARG A 33 2.44 22.31 -7.45
N ASN A 34 2.66 23.03 -6.35
CA ASN A 34 2.44 24.47 -6.30
C ASN A 34 3.36 25.22 -7.29
N PRO A 35 2.80 25.89 -8.32
CA PRO A 35 3.59 26.55 -9.37
C PRO A 35 4.35 27.78 -8.86
N ASN A 36 3.97 28.35 -7.72
CA ASN A 36 4.64 29.51 -7.12
C ASN A 36 5.95 29.14 -6.42
N ARG A 37 6.31 27.85 -6.35
CA ARG A 37 7.58 27.39 -5.80
C ARG A 37 8.60 27.24 -6.93
N ASN A 38 9.85 27.58 -6.64
CA ASN A 38 10.93 27.26 -7.55
C ASN A 38 11.05 25.73 -7.74
N PHE A 39 11.61 25.30 -8.87
CA PHE A 39 11.68 23.88 -9.23
C PHE A 39 12.49 23.06 -8.22
N GLU A 40 13.53 23.63 -7.63
CA GLU A 40 14.36 22.96 -6.62
C GLU A 40 13.55 22.58 -5.38
N ALA A 41 12.73 23.51 -4.84
CA ALA A 41 11.86 23.23 -3.71
C ALA A 41 10.80 22.18 -4.05
N ARG A 42 10.22 22.24 -5.25
CA ARG A 42 9.26 21.22 -5.73
C ARG A 42 9.94 19.85 -5.82
N MET A 43 11.14 19.78 -6.36
CA MET A 43 11.93 18.55 -6.46
C MET A 43 12.31 17.98 -5.10
N ALA A 44 12.68 18.83 -4.14
CA ALA A 44 12.97 18.42 -2.76
C ALA A 44 11.72 17.79 -2.09
N LEU A 45 10.54 18.40 -2.27
CA LEU A 45 9.27 17.87 -1.78
C LEU A 45 8.91 16.53 -2.43
N THR A 46 9.07 16.40 -3.75
CA THR A 46 8.86 15.13 -4.45
C THR A 46 9.79 14.03 -3.90
N LYS A 47 11.07 14.33 -3.68
CA LYS A 47 12.03 13.38 -3.09
C LYS A 47 11.66 13.00 -1.65
N LEU A 48 11.21 13.96 -0.84
CA LEU A 48 10.70 13.68 0.51
C LEU A 48 9.51 12.72 0.44
N GLY A 49 8.53 13.00 -0.42
CA GLY A 49 7.35 12.15 -0.62
C GLY A 49 7.73 10.74 -1.06
N MET A 50 8.68 10.59 -1.99
CA MET A 50 9.22 9.29 -2.41
C MET A 50 9.93 8.54 -1.27
N SER A 51 10.65 9.26 -0.40
CA SER A 51 11.30 8.67 0.77
C SER A 51 10.27 8.16 1.77
N LEU A 52 9.27 8.98 2.11
CA LEU A 52 8.16 8.61 3.00
C LEU A 52 7.37 7.42 2.45
N ASN A 53 7.08 7.38 1.14
CA ASN A 53 6.40 6.27 0.47
C ASN A 53 7.20 4.94 0.49
N THR A 54 8.41 4.91 1.03
CA THR A 54 9.09 3.64 1.29
C THR A 54 8.45 2.89 2.47
N PHE A 55 7.99 3.61 3.50
CA PHE A 55 7.44 3.00 4.72
C PHE A 55 6.10 2.29 4.50
N PRO A 56 5.10 2.88 3.80
CA PRO A 56 3.85 2.19 3.46
C PRO A 56 4.08 0.86 2.75
N ARG A 57 5.04 0.81 1.82
CA ARG A 57 5.37 -0.42 1.06
C ARG A 57 5.96 -1.51 1.95
N VAL A 58 6.82 -1.11 2.90
CA VAL A 58 7.37 -2.02 3.91
C VAL A 58 6.25 -2.54 4.82
N CYS A 59 5.34 -1.65 5.24
CA CYS A 59 4.22 -2.01 6.09
C CYS A 59 3.25 -2.95 5.39
N LEU A 60 2.89 -2.69 4.12
CA LEU A 60 2.07 -3.58 3.30
C LEU A 60 2.70 -4.98 3.21
N ALA A 61 4.02 -5.07 2.99
CA ALA A 61 4.71 -6.35 2.92
C ALA A 61 4.66 -7.14 4.23
N LEU A 62 4.69 -6.46 5.38
CA LEU A 62 4.63 -7.07 6.71
C LEU A 62 3.20 -7.33 7.20
N THR A 63 2.20 -6.66 6.64
CA THR A 63 0.81 -6.73 7.14
C THR A 63 0.26 -8.15 7.07
N LEU A 64 0.52 -8.88 5.99
CA LEU A 64 0.04 -10.25 5.83
C LEU A 64 0.63 -11.22 6.86
N PRO A 65 1.97 -11.43 6.96
CA PRO A 65 2.51 -12.37 7.93
C PRO A 65 2.22 -11.98 9.38
N VAL A 66 2.25 -10.69 9.73
CA VAL A 66 1.90 -10.22 11.08
C VAL A 66 0.41 -10.48 11.37
N GLY A 67 -0.48 -10.26 10.39
CA GLY A 67 -1.90 -10.58 10.50
C GLY A 67 -2.18 -12.07 10.65
N LEU A 68 -1.46 -12.94 9.95
CA LEU A 68 -1.60 -14.39 10.10
C LEU A 68 -1.06 -14.87 11.45
N GLN A 69 0.06 -14.31 11.94
CA GLN A 69 0.57 -14.61 13.29
C GLN A 69 -0.46 -14.23 14.36
N LEU A 70 -1.08 -13.06 14.23
CA LEU A 70 -2.16 -12.64 15.13
C LEU A 70 -3.40 -13.55 15.01
N THR A 71 -3.76 -13.95 13.79
CA THR A 71 -4.89 -14.86 13.54
C THR A 71 -4.67 -16.21 14.23
N SER A 72 -3.47 -16.77 14.09
CA SER A 72 -3.07 -18.03 14.75
C SER A 72 -3.05 -17.87 16.27
N ALA A 73 -2.47 -16.78 16.80
CA ALA A 73 -2.37 -16.56 18.24
C ALA A 73 -3.71 -16.28 18.93
N LEU A 74 -4.76 -15.92 18.16
CA LEU A 74 -6.12 -15.72 18.63
C LEU A 74 -7.04 -16.91 18.34
N ASP A 75 -6.51 -18.01 17.78
CA ASP A 75 -7.27 -19.19 17.37
C ASP A 75 -8.46 -18.87 16.44
N LEU A 76 -8.33 -17.84 15.60
CA LEU A 76 -9.41 -17.37 14.69
C LEU A 76 -9.55 -18.22 13.43
N TYR A 77 -8.46 -18.84 12.99
CA TYR A 77 -8.43 -19.74 11.83
C TYR A 77 -7.19 -20.65 11.96
N PRO A 78 -7.30 -21.95 11.61
CA PRO A 78 -6.17 -22.87 11.67
C PRO A 78 -5.14 -22.56 10.57
N ILE A 79 -4.17 -21.70 10.90
CA ILE A 79 -3.05 -21.38 10.02
C ILE A 79 -2.01 -22.51 10.12
N SER A 80 -1.75 -23.18 9.00
CA SER A 80 -0.69 -24.19 8.93
C SER A 80 0.71 -23.55 8.94
N ASP A 81 1.71 -24.32 9.38
CA ASP A 81 3.11 -23.89 9.39
C ASP A 81 3.61 -23.54 7.97
N GLU A 82 3.14 -24.26 6.94
CA GLU A 82 3.47 -23.99 5.55
C GLU A 82 2.91 -22.66 5.08
N LEU A 83 1.63 -22.37 5.39
CA LEU A 83 1.01 -21.09 5.04
C LEU A 83 1.72 -19.93 5.75
N MET A 84 2.06 -20.12 7.02
CA MET A 84 2.85 -19.14 7.77
C MET A 84 4.21 -18.90 7.12
N ALA A 85 4.96 -19.96 6.79
CA ALA A 85 6.27 -19.86 6.15
C ALA A 85 6.20 -19.16 4.78
N VAL A 86 5.20 -19.49 3.95
CA VAL A 86 4.96 -18.84 2.65
C VAL A 86 4.68 -17.35 2.83
N SER A 87 3.88 -16.96 3.84
CA SER A 87 3.57 -15.55 4.09
C SER A 87 4.81 -14.73 4.46
N TRP A 88 5.73 -15.29 5.25
CA TRP A 88 7.00 -14.66 5.59
C TRP A 88 7.97 -14.62 4.41
N ALA A 89 8.05 -15.70 3.63
CA ALA A 89 8.85 -15.73 2.41
C ALA A 89 8.40 -14.65 1.41
N LEU A 90 7.09 -14.47 1.24
CA LEU A 90 6.51 -13.43 0.41
C LEU A 90 6.85 -12.03 0.93
N ALA A 91 6.76 -11.80 2.24
CA ALA A 91 7.13 -10.53 2.85
C ALA A 91 8.63 -10.21 2.63
N ILE A 92 9.52 -11.17 2.88
CA ILE A 92 10.96 -11.00 2.62
C ILE A 92 11.21 -10.69 1.15
N TYR A 93 10.58 -11.42 0.23
CA TYR A 93 10.65 -11.17 -1.20
C TYR A 93 10.26 -9.72 -1.55
N TRP A 94 9.15 -9.21 -1.01
CA TRP A 94 8.73 -7.82 -1.24
C TRP A 94 9.68 -6.81 -0.64
N LEU A 95 10.20 -7.03 0.58
CA LEU A 95 11.18 -6.16 1.22
C LEU A 95 12.47 -6.06 0.39
N VAL A 96 12.99 -7.21 -0.07
CA VAL A 96 14.15 -7.25 -0.97
C VAL A 96 13.85 -6.50 -2.26
N THR A 97 12.66 -6.72 -2.84
CA THR A 97 12.23 -6.02 -4.06
C THR A 97 12.20 -4.50 -3.86
N ILE A 98 11.67 -4.00 -2.75
CA ILE A 98 11.64 -2.56 -2.40
C ILE A 98 13.06 -1.99 -2.36
N VAL A 99 13.98 -2.66 -1.66
CA VAL A 99 15.37 -2.21 -1.52
C VAL A 99 16.11 -2.23 -2.85
N VAL A 100 15.97 -3.31 -3.62
CA VAL A 100 16.67 -3.47 -4.90
C VAL A 100 16.14 -2.46 -5.93
N MET A 101 14.82 -2.27 -6.03
CA MET A 101 14.23 -1.27 -6.93
C MET A 101 14.73 0.14 -6.62
N LYS A 102 14.85 0.50 -5.33
CA LYS A 102 15.38 1.81 -4.91
C LYS A 102 16.87 1.97 -5.25
N ARG A 103 17.68 0.93 -5.04
CA ARG A 103 19.14 0.98 -5.31
C ARG A 103 19.49 0.91 -6.80
N LYS A 104 18.62 0.32 -7.61
CA LYS A 104 18.84 0.07 -9.04
C LYS A 104 17.86 0.87 -9.90
N GLU A 105 17.38 2.01 -9.40
CA GLU A 105 16.46 2.88 -10.12
C GLU A 105 17.01 3.25 -11.51
N GLY A 106 16.14 3.23 -12.53
CA GLY A 106 16.52 3.49 -13.93
C GLY A 106 17.10 2.29 -14.69
N THR A 107 17.32 1.14 -14.05
CA THR A 107 17.80 -0.07 -14.73
C THR A 107 16.68 -0.98 -15.22
N VAL A 108 16.98 -1.85 -16.19
CA VAL A 108 16.05 -2.91 -16.66
C VAL A 108 15.64 -3.84 -15.52
N LEU A 109 16.54 -4.11 -14.58
CA LEU A 109 16.26 -4.92 -13.39
C LEU A 109 15.15 -4.29 -12.54
N ALA A 110 15.23 -2.98 -12.24
CA ALA A 110 14.18 -2.31 -11.46
C ALA A 110 12.83 -2.28 -12.19
N THR A 111 12.83 -2.13 -13.52
CA THR A 111 11.61 -2.22 -14.33
C THR A 111 10.99 -3.61 -14.28
N ASN A 112 11.79 -4.67 -14.44
CA ASN A 112 11.31 -6.05 -14.38
C ASN A 112 10.79 -6.42 -12.99
N LEU A 113 11.48 -5.99 -11.93
CA LEU A 113 11.01 -6.12 -10.55
C LEU A 113 9.70 -5.36 -10.32
N GLY A 114 9.54 -4.17 -10.91
CA GLY A 114 8.28 -3.43 -10.87
C GLY A 114 7.11 -4.20 -11.50
N ARG A 115 7.34 -4.88 -12.64
CA ARG A 115 6.34 -5.76 -13.28
C ARG A 115 6.02 -6.98 -12.40
N LEU A 116 7.04 -7.64 -11.87
CA LEU A 116 6.84 -8.81 -11.00
C LEU A 116 6.09 -8.41 -9.72
N ARG A 117 6.41 -7.24 -9.14
CA ARG A 117 5.67 -6.68 -8.02
C ARG A 117 4.20 -6.47 -8.39
N LEU A 118 3.90 -5.86 -9.53
CA LEU A 118 2.52 -5.68 -9.98
C LEU A 118 1.77 -7.03 -10.08
N VAL A 119 2.38 -8.03 -10.72
CA VAL A 119 1.81 -9.38 -10.82
C VAL A 119 1.54 -9.96 -9.43
N SER A 120 2.50 -9.85 -8.50
CA SER A 120 2.31 -10.34 -7.13
C SER A 120 1.16 -9.64 -6.39
N HIS A 121 0.99 -8.32 -6.59
CA HIS A 121 -0.09 -7.57 -5.94
C HIS A 121 -1.46 -7.94 -6.51
N VAL A 122 -1.56 -8.10 -7.84
CA VAL A 122 -2.77 -8.59 -8.50
C VAL A 122 -3.13 -9.99 -8.01
N THR A 123 -2.16 -10.91 -7.99
CA THR A 123 -2.38 -12.30 -7.56
C THR A 123 -2.82 -12.38 -6.11
N VAL A 124 -2.09 -11.74 -5.18
CA VAL A 124 -2.42 -11.77 -3.75
C VAL A 124 -3.75 -11.07 -3.50
N GLY A 125 -3.95 -9.88 -4.06
CA GLY A 125 -5.20 -9.14 -3.93
C GLY A 125 -6.40 -9.94 -4.42
N LEU A 126 -6.27 -10.62 -5.57
CA LEU A 126 -7.33 -11.48 -6.10
C LEU A 126 -7.61 -12.69 -5.20
N ILE A 127 -6.58 -13.39 -4.74
CA ILE A 127 -6.73 -14.55 -3.84
C ILE A 127 -7.51 -14.15 -2.58
N LEU A 128 -7.15 -13.03 -1.94
CA LEU A 128 -7.80 -12.55 -0.73
C LEU A 128 -9.26 -12.15 -0.96
N VAL A 129 -9.54 -11.47 -2.08
CA VAL A 129 -10.91 -11.13 -2.49
C VAL A 129 -11.74 -12.39 -2.70
N VAL A 130 -11.21 -13.39 -3.41
CA VAL A 130 -11.91 -14.65 -3.68
C VAL A 130 -12.19 -15.41 -2.38
N ILE A 131 -11.21 -15.53 -1.48
CA ILE A 131 -11.39 -16.20 -0.18
C ILE A 131 -12.48 -15.49 0.64
N GLY A 132 -12.43 -14.16 0.71
CA GLY A 132 -13.43 -13.37 1.44
C GLY A 132 -14.83 -13.52 0.85
N LEU A 133 -14.99 -13.37 -0.47
CA LEU A 133 -16.28 -13.56 -1.14
C LEU A 133 -16.82 -14.98 -0.97
N ASN A 134 -15.97 -16.00 -1.12
CA ASN A 134 -16.37 -17.39 -0.94
C ASN A 134 -16.83 -17.67 0.51
N SER A 135 -16.11 -17.12 1.49
CA SER A 135 -16.45 -17.27 2.91
C SER A 135 -17.78 -16.60 3.24
N LEU A 136 -18.05 -15.42 2.69
CA LEU A 136 -19.34 -14.75 2.86
C LEU A 136 -20.49 -15.47 2.18
N ALA A 137 -20.24 -16.16 1.06
CA ALA A 137 -21.26 -16.89 0.32
C ALA A 137 -21.55 -18.29 0.88
N THR A 138 -20.55 -18.95 1.47
CA THR A 138 -20.62 -20.38 1.83
C THR A 138 -20.42 -20.67 3.32
N GLY A 139 -19.94 -19.69 4.10
CA GLY A 139 -19.50 -19.88 5.48
C GLY A 139 -18.11 -20.52 5.63
N ALA A 140 -17.39 -20.74 4.53
CA ALA A 140 -16.07 -21.38 4.53
C ALA A 140 -15.12 -20.74 3.49
N PRO A 141 -13.78 -20.77 3.70
CA PRO A 141 -13.09 -21.36 4.84
C PRO A 141 -13.12 -20.47 6.10
N LEU A 142 -13.47 -19.19 6.00
CA LEU A 142 -13.54 -18.29 7.16
C LEU A 142 -14.96 -18.27 7.72
N GLU A 143 -15.14 -18.88 8.90
CA GLU A 143 -16.47 -19.00 9.54
C GLU A 143 -16.97 -17.66 10.09
N GLU A 144 -16.06 -16.85 10.63
CA GLU A 144 -16.36 -15.54 11.22
C GLU A 144 -16.60 -14.49 10.11
N PRO A 145 -17.83 -13.97 9.92
CA PRO A 145 -18.12 -13.11 8.78
C PRO A 145 -17.38 -11.77 8.83
N TRP A 146 -17.18 -11.18 10.01
CA TRP A 146 -16.38 -9.95 10.15
C TRP A 146 -14.93 -10.16 9.70
N TYR A 147 -14.39 -11.36 9.93
CA TYR A 147 -13.03 -11.71 9.52
C TYR A 147 -12.96 -11.91 8.00
N ALA A 148 -13.96 -12.56 7.41
CA ALA A 148 -14.11 -12.68 5.96
C ALA A 148 -14.21 -11.32 5.27
N VAL A 149 -15.04 -10.39 5.79
CA VAL A 149 -15.13 -9.01 5.29
C VAL A 149 -13.79 -8.30 5.43
N LYS A 150 -13.13 -8.41 6.59
CA LYS A 150 -11.81 -7.79 6.80
C LYS A 150 -10.79 -8.25 5.77
N LEU A 151 -10.74 -9.55 5.47
CA LEU A 151 -9.81 -10.12 4.51
C LEU A 151 -10.14 -9.73 3.07
N LEU A 152 -11.44 -9.71 2.70
CA LEU A 152 -11.92 -9.19 1.42
C LEU A 152 -11.47 -7.74 1.20
N LEU A 153 -11.74 -6.88 2.18
CA LEU A 153 -11.39 -5.46 2.13
C LEU A 153 -9.86 -5.29 2.06
N PHE A 154 -9.09 -6.11 2.79
CA PHE A 154 -7.63 -6.11 2.68
C PHE A 154 -7.15 -6.54 1.27
N GLY A 155 -7.83 -7.49 0.63
CA GLY A 155 -7.60 -7.79 -0.79
C GLY A 155 -7.84 -6.59 -1.70
N LEU A 156 -8.88 -5.79 -1.44
CA LEU A 156 -9.16 -4.53 -2.15
C LEU A 156 -8.06 -3.47 -1.97
N VAL A 157 -7.31 -3.49 -0.86
CA VAL A 157 -6.18 -2.57 -0.65
C VAL A 157 -5.14 -2.69 -1.77
N PHE A 158 -4.83 -3.92 -2.21
CA PHE A 158 -3.89 -4.13 -3.33
C PHE A 158 -4.35 -3.47 -4.62
N TRP A 159 -5.67 -3.50 -4.90
CA TRP A 159 -6.24 -2.85 -6.08
C TRP A 159 -6.21 -1.33 -5.98
N THR A 160 -6.50 -0.77 -4.80
CA THR A 160 -6.39 0.68 -4.58
C THR A 160 -4.95 1.16 -4.65
N GLU A 161 -3.98 0.40 -4.15
CA GLU A 161 -2.54 0.71 -4.26
C GLU A 161 -2.09 0.74 -5.73
N ILE A 162 -2.55 -0.21 -6.53
CA ILE A 162 -2.30 -0.22 -7.98
C ILE A 162 -2.93 1.02 -8.63
N ALA A 163 -4.17 1.36 -8.28
CA ALA A 163 -4.85 2.54 -8.81
C ALA A 163 -4.10 3.84 -8.46
N VAL A 164 -3.65 4.02 -7.22
CA VAL A 164 -2.83 5.16 -6.79
C VAL A 164 -1.55 5.26 -7.62
N ALA A 165 -0.85 4.14 -7.84
CA ALA A 165 0.36 4.12 -8.66
C ALA A 165 0.09 4.50 -10.14
N LEU A 166 -1.02 4.04 -10.70
CA LEU A 166 -1.44 4.39 -12.06
C LEU A 166 -1.83 5.87 -12.19
N CYS A 167 -2.51 6.43 -11.18
CA CYS A 167 -2.85 7.85 -11.14
C CYS A 167 -1.63 8.76 -11.04
N LEU A 168 -0.58 8.31 -10.34
CA LEU A 168 0.66 9.07 -10.18
C LEU A 168 1.60 8.95 -11.39
N HIS A 169 1.53 7.87 -12.16
CA HIS A 169 2.43 7.61 -13.28
C HIS A 169 2.57 8.80 -14.27
N PRO A 170 1.50 9.51 -14.69
CA PRO A 170 1.58 10.65 -15.61
C PRO A 170 2.29 11.89 -15.04
N PHE A 171 2.58 11.95 -13.75
CA PHE A 171 3.24 13.11 -13.10
C PHE A 171 4.66 13.35 -13.62
N ARG A 172 5.43 12.27 -13.86
CA ARG A 172 6.90 12.36 -14.00
C ARG A 172 7.36 13.21 -15.18
N VAL A 173 6.82 12.96 -16.36
CA VAL A 173 7.25 13.63 -17.61
C VAL A 173 6.99 15.15 -17.56
N PRO A 174 5.75 15.64 -17.35
CA PRO A 174 5.49 17.07 -17.32
C PRO A 174 6.23 17.77 -16.16
N PHE A 175 6.41 17.10 -15.02
CA PHE A 175 7.18 17.66 -13.92
C PHE A 175 8.66 17.87 -14.29
N MET A 176 9.29 16.90 -14.95
CA MET A 176 10.68 17.04 -15.40
C MET A 176 10.82 18.10 -16.52
N GLU A 177 9.84 18.20 -17.41
CA GLU A 177 9.82 19.24 -18.45
C GLU A 177 9.77 20.65 -17.87
N ILE A 178 9.06 20.87 -16.75
CA ILE A 178 9.06 22.18 -16.06
C ILE A 178 10.48 22.55 -15.62
N GLY A 179 11.26 21.58 -15.13
CA GLY A 179 12.65 21.80 -14.74
C GLY A 179 13.59 22.11 -15.92
N GLN A 180 13.32 21.56 -17.10
CA GLN A 180 14.16 21.70 -18.29
C GLN A 180 13.79 22.92 -19.14
N HIS A 181 12.49 23.19 -19.31
CA HIS A 181 11.94 24.13 -20.27
C HIS A 181 11.11 25.24 -19.64
N GLY A 182 11.05 25.29 -18.30
CA GLY A 182 10.23 26.24 -17.56
C GLY A 182 8.74 25.87 -17.52
N THR A 183 7.99 26.68 -16.77
CA THR A 183 6.55 26.47 -16.58
C THR A 183 5.74 26.87 -17.81
N SER A 184 4.62 26.17 -18.04
CA SER A 184 3.58 26.54 -19.00
C SER A 184 2.22 26.11 -18.45
N PRO A 185 1.10 26.75 -18.86
CA PRO A 185 -0.23 26.35 -18.39
C PRO A 185 -0.54 24.87 -18.63
N GLU A 186 -0.10 24.32 -19.76
CA GLU A 186 -0.30 22.91 -20.13
C GLU A 186 0.47 21.94 -19.21
N ARG A 187 1.74 22.24 -18.89
CA ARG A 187 2.56 21.38 -18.02
C ARG A 187 2.07 21.41 -16.59
N GLU A 188 1.71 22.58 -16.08
CA GLU A 188 1.18 22.71 -14.72
C GLU A 188 -0.18 22.02 -14.58
N GLU A 189 -1.05 22.12 -15.59
CA GLU A 189 -2.31 21.39 -15.60
C GLU A 189 -2.10 19.87 -15.65
N ALA A 190 -1.14 19.38 -16.43
CA ALA A 190 -0.80 17.95 -16.46
C ALA A 190 -0.30 17.45 -15.08
N VAL A 191 0.54 18.23 -14.40
CA VAL A 191 0.99 17.94 -13.03
C VAL A 191 -0.18 17.97 -12.05
N ASN A 192 -1.02 19.01 -12.09
CA ASN A 192 -2.17 19.15 -11.19
C ASN A 192 -3.17 18.00 -11.36
N ARG A 193 -3.47 17.62 -12.60
CA ARG A 193 -4.36 16.49 -12.89
C ARG A 193 -3.82 15.18 -12.34
N ALA A 194 -2.53 14.90 -12.53
CA ALA A 194 -1.91 13.69 -11.98
C ALA A 194 -1.97 13.67 -10.45
N VAL A 195 -1.67 14.79 -9.79
CA VAL A 195 -1.74 14.88 -8.32
C VAL A 195 -3.17 14.79 -7.81
N ASN A 196 -4.14 15.47 -8.43
CA ASN A 196 -5.56 15.39 -8.06
C ASN A 196 -6.08 13.94 -8.12
N ASN A 197 -5.79 13.23 -9.21
CA ASN A 197 -6.20 11.84 -9.36
C ASN A 197 -5.55 10.94 -8.32
N THR A 198 -4.25 11.17 -8.02
CA THR A 198 -3.54 10.43 -6.98
C THR A 198 -4.15 10.67 -5.60
N LEU A 199 -4.44 11.92 -5.24
CA LEU A 199 -5.09 12.27 -3.98
C LEU A 199 -6.48 11.63 -3.85
N ALA A 200 -7.29 11.68 -4.91
CA ALA A 200 -8.62 11.05 -4.91
C ALA A 200 -8.53 9.53 -4.70
N ALA A 201 -7.63 8.85 -5.41
CA ALA A 201 -7.42 7.41 -5.25
C ALA A 201 -6.91 7.08 -3.83
N SER A 202 -6.04 7.91 -3.27
CA SER A 202 -5.54 7.72 -1.90
C SER A 202 -6.58 7.96 -0.83
N VAL A 203 -7.54 8.89 -1.03
CA VAL A 203 -8.67 9.04 -0.10
C VAL A 203 -9.52 7.76 -0.07
N ILE A 204 -9.72 7.09 -1.21
CA ILE A 204 -10.40 5.79 -1.26
C ILE A 204 -9.63 4.76 -0.44
N LEU A 205 -8.30 4.69 -0.60
CA LEU A 205 -7.44 3.84 0.22
C LEU A 205 -7.61 4.15 1.71
N TYR A 206 -7.66 5.41 2.11
CA TYR A 206 -7.78 5.82 3.52
C TYR A 206 -9.13 5.46 4.14
N VAL A 207 -10.22 5.64 3.39
CA VAL A 207 -11.53 5.17 3.81
C VAL A 207 -11.52 3.64 3.96
N LEU A 208 -10.95 2.93 2.99
CA LEU A 208 -10.88 1.48 2.99
C LEU A 208 -10.12 0.93 4.21
N ILE A 209 -8.92 1.45 4.50
CA ILE A 209 -8.13 1.01 5.66
C ILE A 209 -8.80 1.40 7.00
N ALA A 210 -9.51 2.54 7.05
CA ALA A 210 -10.26 2.92 8.24
C ALA A 210 -11.42 1.96 8.52
N VAL A 211 -12.14 1.54 7.48
CA VAL A 211 -13.19 0.51 7.58
C VAL A 211 -12.58 -0.84 8.00
N ILE A 212 -11.45 -1.25 7.43
CA ILE A 212 -10.75 -2.49 7.82
C ILE A 212 -10.35 -2.46 9.31
N ALA A 213 -9.82 -1.34 9.78
CA ALA A 213 -9.43 -1.16 11.18
C ALA A 213 -10.66 -1.22 12.09
N PHE A 214 -11.76 -0.56 11.73
CA PHE A 214 -13.02 -0.59 12.46
C PHE A 214 -13.58 -2.02 12.55
N VAL A 215 -13.73 -2.71 11.42
CA VAL A 215 -14.24 -4.09 11.38
C VAL A 215 -13.35 -5.02 12.21
N GLY A 216 -12.03 -4.89 12.09
CA GLY A 216 -11.08 -5.72 12.83
C GLY A 216 -11.08 -5.48 14.34
N LYS A 217 -11.40 -4.25 14.79
CA LYS A 217 -11.43 -3.91 16.23
C LYS A 217 -12.78 -4.16 16.86
N VAL A 218 -13.85 -3.76 16.20
CA VAL A 218 -15.22 -3.79 16.74
C VAL A 218 -15.86 -5.15 16.56
N LYS A 219 -15.55 -5.87 15.47
CA LYS A 219 -16.15 -7.18 15.13
C LYS A 219 -17.69 -7.14 15.22
N PRO A 220 -18.35 -6.26 14.44
CA PRO A 220 -19.74 -5.87 14.70
C PRO A 220 -20.80 -6.93 14.37
N PHE A 221 -20.42 -8.07 13.78
CA PHE A 221 -21.30 -9.15 13.34
C PHE A 221 -20.53 -10.46 13.26
#